data_AF-A0AAN9J1L9-F1
#
_entry.id   AF-A0AAN9J1L9-F1
#
_cell.length_a   1.000
_cell.length_b   1.000
_cell.length_c   1.000
_cell.angle_alpha   90.00
_cell.angle_beta   90.00
_cell.angle_gamma   90.00
#
_symmetry.space_group_name_H-M   'P 1'
#
loop_
_entity.id
_entity.type
_entity.pdbx_description
1 polymer ?
#
loop_
_entity_poly.entity_id
_entity_poly.type
_entity_poly.pdbx_seq_one_letter_code
_entity_poly.pdbx_strand_id
1 'polypeptide(L)'
;MKIHVIRLVSAVFLVILLSSEKAESRKAKIVTNSFEYSAINCRAHSASLTDFGGVGDGITSNTKAFQYAISNLSQYATEGGAQLYVPAGKWLTGSFSLTSHFTLYLDKDAVLLASQSLCKSQFSLIQLQ
;
A
#
# COMPACT_ATOMS: atom_id res chain seq x y z
N MET A 1 25.08 -13.06 -52.71
CA MET A 1 25.82 -12.81 -51.45
C MET A 1 25.13 -11.82 -50.51
N LYS A 2 24.79 -10.59 -50.92
CA LYS A 2 24.26 -9.54 -50.02
C LYS A 2 22.96 -9.91 -49.27
N ILE A 3 22.02 -10.62 -49.91
CA ILE A 3 20.74 -11.05 -49.29
C ILE A 3 20.95 -12.07 -48.16
N HIS A 4 21.95 -12.94 -48.29
CA HIS A 4 22.27 -13.92 -47.25
C HIS A 4 22.93 -13.24 -46.04
N VAL A 5 23.77 -12.22 -46.30
CA VAL A 5 24.37 -11.39 -45.24
C VAL A 5 23.30 -10.62 -44.47
N ILE A 6 22.32 -10.02 -45.15
CA ILE A 6 21.22 -9.29 -44.49
C ILE A 6 20.37 -10.22 -43.61
N ARG A 7 20.06 -11.44 -44.10
CA ARG A 7 19.33 -12.44 -43.32
C ARG A 7 20.09 -12.91 -42.09
N LEU A 8 21.41 -13.08 -42.21
CA LEU A 8 22.26 -13.47 -41.09
C LEU A 8 22.30 -12.37 -40.02
N VAL A 9 22.46 -11.10 -40.46
CA VAL A 9 22.51 -9.95 -39.56
C VAL A 9 21.16 -9.71 -38.87
N SER A 10 20.04 -9.87 -39.58
CA SER A 10 18.70 -9.71 -38.97
C SER A 10 18.39 -10.80 -37.95
N ALA A 11 18.81 -12.04 -38.22
CA ALA A 11 18.63 -13.16 -37.28
C ALA A 11 19.46 -12.94 -36.00
N VAL A 12 20.71 -12.48 -36.13
CA VAL A 12 21.55 -12.15 -34.98
C VAL A 12 20.95 -11.00 -34.16
N PHE A 13 20.44 -9.96 -34.82
CA PHE A 13 19.79 -8.84 -34.14
C PHE A 13 18.53 -9.26 -33.37
N LEU A 14 17.69 -10.13 -33.94
CA LEU A 14 16.49 -10.66 -33.28
C LEU A 14 16.83 -11.54 -32.06
N VAL A 15 17.90 -12.33 -32.12
CA VAL A 15 18.37 -13.13 -30.97
C VAL A 15 18.88 -12.23 -29.84
N ILE A 16 19.59 -11.14 -30.17
CA ILE A 16 20.05 -10.17 -29.16
C ILE A 16 18.87 -9.47 -28.48
N LEU A 17 17.81 -9.11 -29.23
CA LEU A 17 16.62 -8.48 -28.66
C LEU A 17 15.83 -9.41 -27.73
N LEU A 18 15.73 -10.70 -28.05
CA LEU A 18 15.03 -11.69 -27.23
C LEU A 18 15.80 -12.07 -25.95
N SER A 19 17.09 -11.75 -25.86
CA SER A 19 17.95 -12.07 -24.70
C SER A 19 17.93 -11.00 -23.61
N SER A 20 16.98 -10.06 -23.65
CA SER A 20 16.77 -9.09 -22.55
C SER A 20 16.10 -9.77 -21.35
N GLU A 21 16.81 -10.67 -20.68
CA GLU A 21 16.48 -11.05 -19.31
C GLU A 21 16.86 -9.88 -18.41
N LYS A 22 15.86 -9.11 -17.99
CA LYS A 22 16.00 -8.10 -16.94
C LYS A 22 16.19 -8.82 -15.60
N ALA A 23 17.44 -9.18 -15.28
CA ALA A 23 17.82 -9.62 -13.97
C ALA A 23 18.00 -8.40 -13.05
N GLU A 24 17.01 -8.13 -12.20
CA GLU A 24 17.17 -7.16 -11.12
C GLU A 24 17.61 -7.89 -9.85
N SER A 25 18.84 -7.65 -9.43
CA SER A 25 19.46 -8.27 -8.25
C SER A 25 19.78 -7.21 -7.19
N ARG A 26 19.34 -7.54 -5.96
CA ARG A 26 19.78 -7.09 -4.63
C ARG A 26 19.30 -5.73 -4.11
N LYS A 27 18.67 -5.78 -2.93
CA LYS A 27 19.29 -5.19 -1.73
C LYS A 27 18.89 -5.92 -0.45
N ALA A 28 19.85 -6.64 0.13
CA ALA A 28 19.81 -6.99 1.54
C ALA A 28 20.12 -5.71 2.34
N LYS A 29 19.21 -5.32 3.23
CA LYS A 29 19.48 -4.34 4.29
C LYS A 29 19.36 -5.08 5.62
N ILE A 30 20.50 -5.40 6.21
CA ILE A 30 20.63 -5.85 7.60
C ILE A 30 20.47 -4.61 8.50
N VAL A 31 20.10 -4.84 9.77
CA VAL A 31 20.07 -3.93 10.93
C VAL A 31 18.66 -3.33 11.15
N THR A 32 17.96 -3.51 12.29
CA THR A 32 18.32 -3.60 13.73
C THR A 32 17.15 -4.23 14.49
N ASN A 33 17.44 -5.06 15.51
CA ASN A 33 16.57 -5.53 16.60
C ASN A 33 15.07 -5.20 16.50
N SER A 34 14.29 -6.09 15.90
CA SER A 34 12.84 -6.03 15.90
C SER A 34 12.29 -7.42 16.20
N PHE A 35 11.39 -7.51 17.19
CA PHE A 35 10.52 -8.67 17.34
C PHE A 35 9.89 -8.97 15.98
N GLU A 36 10.31 -10.06 15.36
CA GLU A 36 9.82 -10.51 14.07
C GLU A 36 8.41 -11.07 14.27
N TYR A 37 7.41 -10.19 14.18
CA TYR A 37 6.03 -10.65 13.98
C TYR A 37 5.92 -11.11 12.53
N SER A 38 6.29 -12.38 12.31
CA SER A 38 6.07 -13.10 11.06
C SER A 38 4.57 -13.41 10.87
N ALA A 39 3.70 -12.39 10.97
CA ALA A 39 2.40 -12.51 10.35
C ALA A 39 2.66 -12.62 8.85
N ILE A 40 2.52 -13.86 8.38
CA ILE A 40 2.14 -14.28 7.04
C ILE A 40 1.80 -13.05 6.18
N ASN A 41 2.81 -12.40 5.59
CA ASN A 41 2.58 -11.33 4.62
C ASN A 41 2.29 -12.02 3.28
N CYS A 42 1.12 -12.65 3.20
CA CYS A 42 0.66 -13.34 1.99
C CYS A 42 -0.15 -12.42 1.07
N ARG A 43 -0.27 -11.13 1.37
CA ARG A 43 -0.89 -10.18 0.43
C ARG A 43 0.18 -9.82 -0.59
N ALA A 44 -0.08 -10.13 -1.86
CA ALA A 44 0.80 -9.71 -2.96
C ALA A 44 0.86 -8.18 -3.09
N HIS A 45 -0.20 -7.50 -2.64
CA HIS A 45 -0.37 -6.06 -2.76
C HIS A 45 -0.31 -5.38 -1.39
N SER A 46 0.56 -4.39 -1.27
CA SER A 46 0.68 -3.58 -0.06
C SER A 46 1.05 -2.13 -0.38
N ALA A 47 0.63 -1.21 0.48
CA ALA A 47 1.03 0.20 0.41
C ALA A 47 1.03 0.82 1.81
N SER A 48 1.76 1.92 2.00
CA SER A 48 1.76 2.67 3.25
C SER A 48 0.68 3.76 3.23
N LEU A 49 0.10 4.05 4.40
CA LEU A 49 -0.83 5.17 4.56
C LEU A 49 -0.20 6.52 4.15
N THR A 50 1.12 6.68 4.29
CA THR A 50 1.83 7.89 3.84
C THR A 50 1.79 8.08 2.33
N ASP A 51 1.69 6.98 1.56
CA ASP A 51 1.61 7.04 0.10
C ASP A 51 0.29 7.68 -0.38
N PHE A 52 -0.71 7.72 0.50
CA PHE A 52 -2.02 8.34 0.27
C PHE A 52 -2.16 9.69 0.98
N GLY A 53 -1.05 10.31 1.39
CA GLY A 53 -1.02 11.62 2.03
C GLY A 53 -1.32 11.60 3.53
N GLY A 54 -1.18 10.43 4.18
CA GLY A 54 -1.29 10.35 5.62
C GLY A 54 -0.14 11.05 6.35
N VAL A 55 -0.44 11.71 7.47
CA VAL A 55 0.52 12.38 8.35
C VAL A 55 0.32 11.89 9.80
N GLY A 56 1.40 11.35 10.38
CA GLY A 56 1.40 10.70 11.70
C GLY A 56 1.66 11.64 12.90
N ASP A 57 1.21 12.89 12.82
CA ASP A 57 1.45 13.95 13.82
C ASP A 57 0.43 13.99 14.98
N GLY A 58 -0.65 13.23 14.88
CA GLY A 58 -1.77 13.19 15.82
C GLY A 58 -2.73 14.38 15.74
N ILE A 59 -2.53 15.29 14.79
CA ILE A 59 -3.28 16.54 14.62
C ILE A 59 -3.98 16.56 13.26
N THR A 60 -3.28 16.15 12.21
CA THR A 60 -3.78 16.12 10.83
C THR A 60 -4.86 15.05 10.68
N SER A 61 -6.00 15.41 10.08
CA SER A 61 -7.08 14.47 9.78
C SER A 61 -6.71 13.58 8.59
N ASN A 62 -6.53 12.29 8.86
CA ASN A 62 -6.17 11.25 7.92
C ASN A 62 -7.38 10.54 7.29
N THR A 63 -8.61 10.99 7.57
CA THR A 63 -9.84 10.32 7.07
C THR A 63 -9.83 10.13 5.56
N LYS A 64 -9.43 11.17 4.81
CA LYS A 64 -9.34 11.10 3.35
C LYS A 64 -8.23 10.16 2.89
N ALA A 65 -7.08 10.16 3.58
CA ALA A 65 -5.98 9.25 3.27
C ALA A 65 -6.41 7.79 3.45
N PHE A 66 -7.11 7.45 4.54
CA PHE A 66 -7.69 6.12 4.73
C PHE A 66 -8.69 5.75 3.64
N GLN A 67 -9.63 6.65 3.31
CA GLN A 67 -10.63 6.41 2.27
C GLN A 67 -9.99 6.16 0.89
N TYR A 68 -8.98 6.96 0.53
CA TYR A 68 -8.25 6.79 -0.73
C TYR A 68 -7.42 5.51 -0.76
N ALA A 69 -6.73 5.20 0.33
CA ALA A 69 -5.97 3.96 0.45
C ALA A 69 -6.88 2.73 0.29
N ILE A 70 -8.01 2.70 1.00
CA ILE A 70 -8.96 1.58 0.95
C ILE A 70 -9.57 1.45 -0.45
N SER A 71 -10.01 2.57 -1.05
CA SER A 71 -10.56 2.58 -2.40
C SER A 71 -9.55 2.03 -3.42
N ASN A 72 -8.32 2.53 -3.40
CA ASN A 72 -7.28 2.10 -4.33
C ASN A 72 -6.91 0.63 -4.16
N LEU A 73 -6.71 0.17 -2.92
CA LEU A 73 -6.29 -1.20 -2.64
C LEU A 73 -7.44 -2.21 -2.78
N SER A 74 -8.71 -1.78 -2.72
CA SER A 74 -9.88 -2.67 -2.90
C SER A 74 -9.91 -3.36 -4.26
N GLN A 75 -9.26 -2.78 -5.28
CA GLN A 75 -9.18 -3.37 -6.61
C GLN A 75 -8.49 -4.75 -6.61
N TYR A 76 -7.67 -5.03 -5.60
CA TYR A 76 -6.94 -6.29 -5.47
C TYR A 76 -7.73 -7.40 -4.74
N ALA A 77 -9.02 -7.18 -4.43
CA ALA A 77 -9.84 -8.14 -3.70
C ALA A 77 -9.88 -9.54 -4.36
N THR A 78 -9.89 -9.61 -5.69
CA THR A 78 -9.89 -10.88 -6.45
C THR A 78 -8.52 -11.54 -6.54
N GLU A 79 -7.45 -10.81 -6.21
CA GLU A 79 -6.05 -11.29 -6.28
C GLU A 79 -5.53 -11.74 -4.92
N GLY A 80 -6.43 -12.12 -4.02
CA GLY A 80 -6.08 -12.45 -2.65
C GLY A 80 -5.92 -11.22 -1.76
N GLY A 81 -6.42 -10.05 -2.17
CA GLY A 81 -6.55 -8.89 -1.33
C GLY A 81 -5.30 -8.04 -1.17
N ALA A 82 -5.38 -7.07 -0.27
CA ALA A 82 -4.32 -6.09 -0.05
C ALA A 82 -4.09 -5.76 1.43
N GLN A 83 -2.90 -5.23 1.71
CA GLN A 83 -2.52 -4.73 3.02
C GLN A 83 -2.28 -3.21 2.98
N LEU A 84 -2.83 -2.48 3.95
CA LEU A 84 -2.47 -1.11 4.23
C LEU A 84 -1.61 -1.05 5.49
N TYR A 85 -0.37 -0.60 5.32
CA TYR A 85 0.60 -0.42 6.40
C TYR A 85 0.48 0.97 7.01
N VAL A 86 0.26 1.06 8.32
CA VAL A 86 0.27 2.30 9.08
C VAL A 86 1.55 2.36 9.91
N PRO A 87 2.51 3.23 9.56
CA PRO A 87 3.78 3.38 10.28
C PRO A 87 3.57 3.85 11.73
N ALA A 88 4.60 3.69 12.56
CA ALA A 88 4.69 4.32 13.87
C ALA A 88 4.33 5.82 13.81
N GLY A 89 3.52 6.30 14.75
CA GLY A 89 2.99 7.66 14.74
C GLY A 89 1.57 7.76 15.28
N LYS A 90 1.03 8.98 15.34
CA LYS A 90 -0.34 9.24 15.80
C LYS A 90 -1.21 9.65 14.62
N TRP A 91 -2.31 8.95 14.40
CA TRP A 91 -3.11 9.08 13.18
C TRP A 91 -4.53 9.49 13.55
N LEU A 92 -4.80 10.79 13.58
CA LEU A 92 -6.16 11.30 13.78
C LEU A 92 -7.02 10.97 12.56
N THR A 93 -8.14 10.30 12.76
CA THR A 93 -9.05 9.91 11.68
C THR A 93 -10.49 9.85 12.16
N GLY A 94 -11.42 10.16 11.25
CA GLY A 94 -12.83 9.83 11.40
C GLY A 94 -13.10 8.35 11.14
N SER A 95 -14.38 7.98 11.16
CA SER A 95 -14.80 6.63 10.79
C SER A 95 -14.50 6.35 9.31
N PHE A 96 -14.12 5.11 9.01
CA PHE A 96 -13.92 4.59 7.67
C PHE A 96 -14.34 3.12 7.61
N SER A 97 -14.75 2.67 6.43
CA SER A 97 -15.22 1.30 6.21
C SER A 97 -14.15 0.50 5.48
N LEU A 98 -13.81 -0.68 6.01
CA LEU A 98 -12.96 -1.64 5.31
C LEU A 98 -13.76 -2.46 4.30
N THR A 99 -13.09 -2.95 3.26
CA THR A 99 -13.64 -3.89 2.28
C THR A 99 -13.21 -5.32 2.60
N SER A 100 -13.83 -6.30 1.94
CA SER A 100 -13.40 -7.70 2.00
C SER A 100 -11.95 -7.88 1.53
N HIS A 101 -11.29 -8.94 2.04
CA HIS A 101 -9.89 -9.28 1.73
C HIS A 101 -8.88 -8.15 2.00
N PHE A 102 -9.16 -7.30 2.97
CA PHE A 102 -8.30 -6.18 3.34
C PHE A 102 -7.60 -6.44 4.68
N THR A 103 -6.33 -6.11 4.78
CA THR A 103 -5.55 -6.17 6.02
C THR A 103 -5.07 -4.78 6.40
N LEU A 104 -5.58 -4.22 7.50
CA LEU A 104 -5.02 -3.01 8.09
C LEU A 104 -3.94 -3.42 9.10
N TYR A 105 -2.68 -3.10 8.80
CA TYR A 105 -1.53 -3.42 9.66
C TYR A 105 -1.05 -2.16 10.38
N LEU A 106 -1.00 -2.24 11.71
CA LEU A 106 -0.48 -1.18 12.57
C LEU A 106 0.91 -1.57 13.07
N ASP A 107 1.90 -0.73 12.78
CA ASP A 107 3.25 -0.87 13.33
C ASP A 107 3.24 -0.73 14.87
N LYS A 108 4.31 -1.19 15.54
CA LYS A 108 4.41 -1.36 17.00
C LYS A 108 4.11 -0.09 17.82
N ASP A 109 4.24 1.08 17.22
CA ASP A 109 3.98 2.38 17.87
C ASP A 109 2.98 3.24 17.08
N ALA A 110 2.15 2.62 16.25
CA ALA A 110 1.07 3.28 15.54
C ALA A 110 -0.17 3.43 16.45
N VAL A 111 -0.64 4.66 16.62
CA VAL A 111 -1.82 4.98 17.44
C VAL A 111 -2.89 5.62 16.56
N LEU A 112 -4.03 4.93 16.38
CA LEU A 112 -5.20 5.52 15.73
C LEU A 112 -5.98 6.38 16.73
N LEU A 113 -6.13 7.67 16.44
CA LEU A 113 -6.91 8.60 17.25
C LEU A 113 -8.27 8.83 16.58
N ALA A 114 -9.36 8.54 17.28
CA ALA A 114 -10.70 8.76 16.76
C ALA A 114 -11.10 10.23 16.85
N SER A 115 -11.49 10.84 15.73
CA SER A 115 -12.05 12.19 15.71
C SER A 115 -13.43 12.22 16.36
N GLN A 116 -13.62 13.13 17.31
CA GLN A 116 -14.92 13.35 17.97
C GLN A 116 -15.93 14.13 17.11
N SER A 117 -15.53 14.60 15.92
CA SER A 117 -16.36 15.46 15.07
C SER A 117 -17.65 14.79 14.59
N LEU A 118 -17.62 13.47 14.30
CA LEU A 118 -18.81 12.72 13.87
C LEU A 118 -19.79 12.44 15.02
N CYS A 119 -19.28 12.28 16.24
CA CYS A 119 -20.11 12.07 17.42
C CYS A 119 -20.99 13.30 17.73
N LYS A 120 -20.47 14.51 17.49
CA LYS A 120 -21.25 15.75 17.67
C LYS A 120 -22.43 15.90 16.73
N SER A 121 -22.32 15.43 15.48
CA SER A 121 -23.41 15.52 14.51
C SER A 121 -24.63 14.69 14.93
N GLN A 122 -24.42 13.56 15.61
CA GLN A 122 -25.50 12.71 16.08
C GLN A 122 -26.14 13.26 17.36
N PHE A 123 -25.35 13.81 18.29
CA PHE A 123 -25.87 14.45 19.51
C PHE A 123 -26.63 15.76 19.24
N SER A 124 -26.26 16.53 18.20
CA SER A 124 -27.00 17.74 17.81
C SER A 124 -28.42 17.46 17.31
N LEU A 125 -28.69 16.27 16.76
CA LEU A 125 -30.00 15.93 16.22
C LEU A 125 -30.99 15.46 17.30
N ILE A 126 -30.50 15.00 18.45
CA ILE A 126 -31.33 14.54 19.58
C ILE A 126 -31.72 15.68 20.54
N GLN A 127 -31.14 16.88 20.38
CA GLN A 127 -31.48 18.07 21.16
C GLN A 127 -32.50 18.99 20.46
N LEU A 128 -32.99 18.59 19.27
CA LEU A 128 -33.98 19.32 18.48
C LEU A 128 -35.32 18.57 18.30
N GLN A 129 -35.56 17.52 19.10
CA GLN A 129 -36.88 16.89 19.27
C GLN A 129 -37.27 16.94 20.74
#